data_AF-A0AAV5VTX8-F1
#
_entry.id   AF-A0AAV5VTX8-F1
#
_cell.length_a   1.000
_cell.length_b   1.000
_cell.length_c   1.000
_cell.angle_alpha   90.00
_cell.angle_beta   90.00
_cell.angle_gamma   90.00
#
_symmetry.space_group_name_H-M   'P 1'
#
loop_
_entity.id
_entity.type
_entity.pdbx_description
1 polymer ?
#
loop_
_entity_poly.entity_id
_entity_poly.type
_entity_poly.pdbx_seq_one_letter_code
_entity_poly.pdbx_strand_id
1 'polypeptide(L)'
;QIYKASFQPPDEVQIAIVRDKGQDERDEGWMMFSRLSDGRRLVYRACDRPEDGVEIDASSDELKECELKAIHRDKLIYLKCAQELSARAISPNIIIITNPIISYPVFAKDESPFIYFCLSNRLWILDTITMEFHTF
;
A
#
# COMPACT_ATOMS: atom_id res chain seq x y z
N GLN A 1 -18.48 5.88 -8.17
CA GLN A 1 -17.09 5.62 -8.56
C GLN A 1 -16.89 6.13 -9.98
N ILE A 2 -15.83 6.87 -10.27
CA ILE A 2 -15.40 7.06 -11.66
C ILE A 2 -13.88 6.87 -11.67
N TYR A 3 -13.45 5.73 -12.20
CA TYR A 3 -12.08 5.53 -12.67
C TYR A 3 -12.17 5.48 -14.18
N LYS A 4 -11.28 6.16 -14.86
CA LYS A 4 -11.16 6.02 -16.31
C LYS A 4 -9.98 5.11 -16.57
N ALA A 5 -10.27 3.83 -16.79
CA ALA A 5 -9.34 2.97 -17.50
C ALA A 5 -9.53 3.24 -18.99
N SER A 6 -8.50 3.78 -19.64
CA SER A 6 -8.48 3.95 -21.10
C SER A 6 -7.33 3.14 -21.66
N PHE A 7 -7.64 2.29 -22.62
CA PHE A 7 -6.63 1.62 -23.43
C PHE A 7 -6.05 2.63 -24.44
N GLN A 8 -4.75 2.88 -24.35
CA GLN A 8 -3.97 3.60 -25.35
C GLN A 8 -3.16 2.57 -26.16
N PRO A 9 -3.47 2.40 -27.46
CA PRO A 9 -2.68 1.56 -28.34
C PRO A 9 -1.20 1.98 -28.36
N PRO A 10 -0.25 1.03 -28.52
CA PRO A 10 -0.50 -0.37 -28.88
C PRO A 10 -0.89 -1.30 -27.73
N ASP A 11 -0.52 -1.04 -26.46
CA ASP A 11 -0.72 -2.01 -25.37
C ASP A 11 -0.89 -1.41 -23.97
N GLU A 12 -1.13 -0.10 -23.82
CA GLU A 12 -1.11 0.53 -22.49
C GLU A 12 -2.51 0.75 -21.92
N VAL A 13 -2.82 0.15 -20.77
CA VAL A 13 -3.99 0.56 -19.98
C VAL A 13 -3.58 1.75 -19.11
N GLN A 14 -4.06 2.93 -19.44
CA GLN A 14 -3.92 4.10 -18.57
C GLN A 14 -5.07 4.16 -17.58
N ILE A 15 -4.75 4.26 -16.30
CA ILE A 15 -5.73 4.46 -15.23
C ILE A 15 -5.61 5.92 -14.78
N ALA A 16 -6.64 6.71 -15.08
CA ALA A 16 -6.77 8.07 -14.60
C ALA A 16 -7.74 8.12 -13.41
N ILE A 17 -7.33 8.85 -12.37
CA ILE A 17 -8.16 9.20 -11.21
C ILE A 17 -9.20 10.20 -11.70
N VAL A 18 -10.50 9.91 -11.51
CA VAL A 18 -11.60 10.83 -11.84
C VAL A 18 -12.31 11.26 -10.55
N ARG A 19 -11.51 11.68 -9.58
CA ARG A 19 -12.00 12.35 -8.37
C ARG A 19 -11.24 13.65 -8.18
N ASP A 20 -11.93 14.64 -7.64
CA ASP A 20 -11.28 15.86 -7.20
C ASP A 20 -10.47 15.57 -5.94
N LYS A 21 -9.24 16.09 -5.93
CA LYS A 21 -8.38 16.09 -4.76
C LYS A 21 -8.83 17.20 -3.82
N GLY A 22 -9.10 16.86 -2.56
CA GLY A 22 -9.44 17.85 -1.53
C GLY A 22 -8.27 18.79 -1.23
N GLN A 23 -8.56 19.99 -0.72
CA GLN A 23 -7.55 21.03 -0.48
C GLN A 23 -6.44 20.59 0.47
N ASP A 24 -6.79 19.80 1.50
CA ASP A 24 -5.85 19.32 2.53
C ASP A 24 -5.37 17.89 2.29
N GLU A 25 -5.63 17.34 1.10
CA GLU A 25 -5.18 16.00 0.74
C GLU A 25 -3.75 16.04 0.19
N ARG A 26 -2.98 15.01 0.53
CA ARG A 26 -1.70 14.69 -0.09
C ARG A 26 -1.85 13.45 -0.95
N ASP A 27 -1.19 13.45 -2.10
CA ASP A 27 -1.05 12.25 -2.93
C ASP A 27 0.13 11.44 -2.38
N GLU A 28 -0.12 10.18 -2.01
CA GLU A 28 0.89 9.25 -1.50
C GLU A 28 1.34 8.24 -2.58
N GLY A 29 0.84 8.38 -3.82
CA GLY A 29 1.05 7.44 -4.91
C GLY A 29 0.14 6.21 -4.80
N TRP A 30 0.23 5.33 -5.81
CA TRP A 30 -0.50 4.05 -5.85
C TRP A 30 -2.00 4.15 -5.57
N MET A 31 -2.63 5.23 -6.04
CA MET A 31 -4.05 5.50 -5.82
C MET A 31 -4.41 5.66 -4.34
N MET A 32 -3.48 6.12 -3.51
CA MET A 32 -3.71 6.44 -2.11
C MET A 32 -3.51 7.92 -1.86
N PHE A 33 -4.28 8.43 -0.91
CA PHE A 33 -4.23 9.81 -0.47
C PHE A 33 -4.17 9.84 1.04
N SER A 34 -3.64 10.93 1.58
CA SER A 34 -3.66 11.18 3.00
C SER A 34 -4.21 12.56 3.32
N ARG A 35 -4.77 12.72 4.52
CA ARG A 35 -5.21 14.03 5.04
C ARG A 35 -4.92 14.13 6.52
N LEU A 36 -4.81 15.35 7.03
CA LEU A 36 -4.81 15.61 8.47
C LEU A 36 -6.26 15.73 8.97
N SER A 37 -6.60 14.99 10.01
CA SER A 37 -7.88 15.06 10.72
C SER A 37 -7.60 14.99 12.22
N ASP A 38 -8.02 16.00 12.98
CA ASP A 38 -7.83 16.07 14.44
C ASP A 38 -6.39 15.82 14.90
N GLY A 39 -5.42 16.35 14.15
CA GLY A 39 -3.99 16.19 14.44
C GLY A 39 -3.38 14.85 14.02
N ARG A 40 -4.17 13.94 13.45
CA ARG A 40 -3.73 12.62 12.97
C ARG A 40 -3.68 12.60 11.46
N ARG A 41 -2.67 11.93 10.88
CA ARG A 41 -2.60 11.70 9.43
C ARG A 41 -3.27 10.38 9.11
N LEU A 42 -4.37 10.44 8.36
CA LEU A 42 -5.10 9.27 7.88
C LEU A 42 -4.80 9.05 6.40
N VAL A 43 -4.59 7.80 6.00
CA VAL A 43 -4.36 7.38 4.61
C VAL A 43 -5.51 6.51 4.16
N TYR A 44 -6.00 6.73 2.95
CA TYR A 44 -7.12 5.99 2.36
C TYR A 44 -6.89 5.80 0.86
N ARG A 45 -7.55 4.79 0.29
CA ARG A 45 -7.52 4.59 -1.16
C ARG A 45 -8.38 5.66 -1.84
N ALA A 46 -8.10 5.92 -3.11
CA ALA A 46 -8.85 6.86 -3.94
C ALA A 46 -10.36 6.52 -4.01
N CYS A 47 -10.74 5.26 -3.76
CA CYS A 47 -12.13 4.77 -3.76
C CYS A 47 -12.81 4.89 -2.41
N ASP A 48 -12.02 5.02 -1.35
CA ASP A 48 -12.50 4.96 0.02
C ASP A 48 -12.92 6.36 0.46
N ARG A 49 -13.74 6.42 1.52
CA ARG A 49 -14.08 7.71 2.10
C ARG A 49 -12.91 8.17 2.97
N PRO A 50 -12.56 9.47 2.96
CA PRO A 50 -11.47 9.98 3.77
C PRO A 50 -11.63 9.76 5.29
N GLU A 51 -12.86 9.61 5.79
CA GLU A 51 -13.17 9.26 7.18
C GLU A 51 -12.88 7.80 7.55
N ASP A 52 -12.79 6.90 6.56
CA ASP A 52 -12.46 5.48 6.76
C ASP A 52 -10.93 5.25 6.66
N GLY A 53 -10.13 6.31 6.68
CA GLY A 53 -8.68 6.24 6.52
C GLY A 53 -7.96 5.59 7.70
N VAL A 54 -6.85 4.93 7.40
CA VAL A 54 -5.96 4.27 8.36
C VAL A 54 -4.92 5.26 8.87
N GLU A 55 -4.75 5.32 10.18
CA GLU A 55 -3.79 6.23 10.83
C GLU A 55 -2.34 5.82 10.57
N ILE A 56 -1.48 6.80 10.24
CA ILE A 56 -0.03 6.63 10.30
C ILE A 56 0.41 6.82 11.75
N ASP A 57 0.49 5.73 12.50
CA ASP A 57 0.84 5.70 13.92
C ASP A 57 2.33 5.36 14.20
N ALA A 58 3.20 5.61 13.22
CA ALA A 58 4.65 5.47 13.34
C ALA A 58 5.39 6.80 13.11
N SER A 59 6.54 6.95 13.75
CA SER A 59 7.39 8.13 13.60
C SER A 59 8.02 8.21 12.20
N SER A 60 8.45 9.41 11.80
CA SER A 60 9.20 9.60 10.55
C SER A 60 10.51 8.81 10.51
N ASP A 61 11.12 8.56 11.67
CA ASP A 61 12.36 7.80 11.77
C ASP A 61 12.13 6.30 11.54
N GLU A 62 11.02 5.75 12.04
CA GLU A 62 10.64 4.35 11.81
C GLU A 62 10.29 4.08 10.34
N LEU A 63 9.67 5.05 9.67
CA LEU A 63 9.30 4.99 8.25
C LEU A 63 10.39 5.51 7.32
N LYS A 64 11.58 5.83 7.84
CA LYS A 64 12.70 6.29 7.03
C LYS A 64 13.07 5.24 5.99
N GLU A 65 13.20 5.68 4.74
CA GLU A 65 13.47 4.85 3.55
C GLU A 65 12.39 3.80 3.24
N CYS A 66 11.20 3.96 3.82
CA CYS A 66 10.05 3.12 3.52
C CYS A 66 9.13 3.84 2.52
N GLU A 67 8.57 3.08 1.58
CA GLU A 67 7.58 3.57 0.62
C GLU A 67 6.22 2.94 0.91
N LEU A 68 5.20 3.75 1.12
CA LEU A 68 3.83 3.26 1.22
C LEU A 68 3.39 2.71 -0.15
N LYS A 69 2.92 1.46 -0.19
CA LYS A 69 2.51 0.80 -1.44
C LYS A 69 1.06 0.34 -1.47
N ALA A 70 0.47 0.07 -0.32
CA ALA A 70 -0.90 -0.42 -0.26
C ALA A 70 -1.56 -0.15 1.09
N ILE A 71 -2.88 -0.23 1.08
CA ILE A 71 -3.72 -0.44 2.25
C ILE A 71 -4.34 -1.83 2.12
N HIS A 72 -4.25 -2.63 3.17
CA HIS A 72 -4.81 -3.97 3.23
C HIS A 72 -5.34 -4.25 4.63
N ARG A 73 -6.64 -4.53 4.77
CA ARG A 73 -7.28 -4.87 6.06
C ARG A 73 -6.99 -3.87 7.17
N ASP A 74 -7.22 -2.60 6.88
CA ASP A 74 -6.93 -1.49 7.80
C ASP A 74 -5.46 -1.40 8.22
N LYS A 75 -4.55 -1.97 7.41
CA LYS A 75 -3.09 -1.86 7.58
C LYS A 75 -2.44 -1.17 6.41
N LEU A 76 -1.52 -0.27 6.71
CA LEU A 76 -0.61 0.35 5.77
C LEU A 76 0.57 -0.59 5.51
N ILE A 77 0.82 -0.85 4.23
CA ILE A 77 1.90 -1.73 3.79
C ILE A 77 3.02 -0.85 3.23
N TYR A 78 4.12 -0.83 3.95
CA TYR A 78 5.34 -0.14 3.56
C TYR A 78 6.35 -1.14 2.99
N LEU A 79 7.01 -0.76 1.90
CA LEU A 79 8.16 -1.49 1.38
C LEU A 79 9.46 -0.78 1.74
N LYS A 80 10.46 -1.57 2.14
CA LYS A 80 11.83 -1.08 2.36
C LYS A 80 12.82 -1.95 1.59
N CYS A 81 13.73 -1.31 0.88
CA CYS A 81 14.81 -2.04 0.21
C CYS A 81 15.79 -2.61 1.26
N ALA A 82 16.05 -3.92 1.23
CA ALA A 82 17.01 -4.58 2.12
C ALA A 82 17.59 -5.84 1.45
N GLN A 83 18.64 -6.43 2.03
CA GLN A 83 19.26 -7.63 1.44
C GLN A 83 18.37 -8.87 1.49
N GLU A 84 17.48 -8.94 2.48
CA GLU A 84 16.66 -10.13 2.76
C GLU A 84 15.17 -9.79 2.71
N LEU A 85 14.39 -10.80 2.30
CA LEU A 85 12.94 -10.76 2.39
C LEU A 85 12.51 -10.96 3.84
N SER A 86 11.85 -9.97 4.43
CA SER A 86 11.29 -10.08 5.77
C SER A 86 10.02 -9.24 5.87
N ALA A 87 9.19 -9.52 6.88
CA ALA A 87 8.04 -8.70 7.21
C ALA A 87 7.96 -8.53 8.72
N ARG A 88 7.53 -7.36 9.15
CA ARG A 88 7.23 -7.10 10.56
C ARG A 88 6.10 -6.08 10.69
N ALA A 89 5.22 -6.31 11.64
CA ALA A 89 4.34 -5.26 12.15
C ALA A 89 5.15 -4.35 13.06
N ILE A 90 5.05 -3.03 12.86
CA ILE A 90 5.64 -2.03 13.77
C ILE A 90 4.57 -1.41 14.68
N SER A 91 3.31 -1.50 14.27
CA SER A 91 2.12 -1.08 15.00
C SER A 91 0.93 -1.97 14.60
N PRO A 92 -0.23 -1.85 15.26
CA PRO A 92 -1.44 -2.55 14.83
C PRO A 92 -1.84 -2.24 13.37
N ASN A 93 -1.49 -1.05 12.88
CA ASN A 93 -1.91 -0.53 11.58
C ASN A 93 -0.80 -0.53 10.53
N ILE A 94 0.45 -0.88 10.87
CA ILE A 94 1.56 -0.75 9.92
C ILE A 94 2.39 -2.03 9.84
N ILE A 95 2.53 -2.54 8.62
CA ILE A 95 3.45 -3.63 8.26
C ILE A 95 4.55 -3.07 7.36
N ILE A 96 5.80 -3.35 7.71
CA ILE A 96 6.96 -3.13 6.83
C ILE A 96 7.34 -4.49 6.23
N ILE A 97 7.42 -4.54 4.91
CA ILE A 97 7.99 -5.65 4.14
C ILE A 97 9.34 -5.17 3.60
N THR A 98 10.41 -5.91 3.89
CA THR A 98 11.71 -5.67 3.31
C THR A 98 11.95 -6.61 2.14
N ASN A 99 12.59 -6.17 1.06
CA ASN A 99 12.97 -7.05 -0.04
C ASN A 99 14.22 -6.53 -0.80
N PRO A 100 14.93 -7.41 -1.54
CA PRO A 100 16.12 -7.04 -2.32
C PRO A 100 15.83 -6.33 -3.63
N ILE A 101 14.58 -6.33 -4.10
CA ILE A 101 14.20 -5.70 -5.37
C ILE A 101 12.95 -4.87 -5.14
N ILE A 102 13.12 -3.56 -5.33
CA ILE A 102 12.01 -2.62 -5.33
C ILE A 102 11.16 -2.91 -6.57
N SER A 103 9.86 -3.13 -6.34
CA SER A 103 8.77 -3.07 -7.33
C SER A 103 8.26 -4.41 -7.87
N TYR A 104 7.17 -4.88 -7.24
CA TYR A 104 6.03 -5.45 -7.95
C TYR A 104 4.74 -5.01 -7.22
N PRO A 105 3.62 -4.87 -7.94
CA PRO A 105 2.37 -4.48 -7.32
C PRO A 105 1.97 -5.47 -6.22
N VAL A 106 1.64 -4.90 -5.07
CA VAL A 106 1.11 -5.62 -3.92
C VAL A 106 -0.37 -5.82 -4.18
N PHE A 107 -0.79 -7.07 -4.36
CA PHE A 107 -2.20 -7.39 -4.58
C PHE A 107 -2.74 -8.13 -3.37
N ALA A 108 -3.93 -7.76 -2.94
CA ALA A 108 -4.68 -8.53 -1.97
C ALA A 108 -6.17 -8.23 -2.13
N LYS A 109 -7.02 -9.23 -1.91
CA LYS A 109 -8.42 -8.98 -1.58
C LYS A 109 -8.47 -8.65 -0.09
N ASP A 110 -9.15 -7.58 0.30
CA ASP A 110 -9.24 -7.19 1.71
C ASP A 110 -9.85 -8.27 2.60
N GLU A 111 -10.65 -9.19 2.06
CA GLU A 111 -11.22 -10.30 2.84
C GLU A 111 -10.18 -11.38 3.21
N SER A 112 -9.10 -11.49 2.44
CA SER A 112 -8.04 -12.48 2.65
C SER A 112 -6.97 -11.94 3.60
N PRO A 113 -6.36 -12.74 4.48
CA PRO A 113 -5.19 -12.28 5.26
C PRO A 113 -3.91 -12.23 4.41
N PHE A 114 -3.96 -12.62 3.15
CA PHE A 114 -2.78 -12.81 2.32
C PHE A 114 -2.47 -11.60 1.45
N ILE A 115 -1.22 -11.19 1.48
CA ILE A 115 -0.64 -10.23 0.54
C ILE A 115 0.19 -10.99 -0.48
N TYR A 116 -0.11 -10.78 -1.76
CA TYR A 116 0.59 -11.38 -2.89
C TYR A 116 1.51 -10.35 -3.54
N PHE A 117 2.75 -10.75 -3.82
CA PHE A 117 3.67 -9.94 -4.59
C PHE A 117 4.65 -10.84 -5.34
N CYS A 118 5.09 -10.38 -6.50
CA CYS A 118 6.15 -11.06 -7.24
C CYS A 118 7.50 -10.60 -6.69
N LEU A 119 8.47 -11.50 -6.62
CA LEU A 119 9.87 -11.14 -6.43
C LEU A 119 10.67 -11.98 -7.42
N SER A 120 11.32 -11.29 -8.36
CA SER A 120 11.92 -11.92 -9.55
C SER A 120 10.85 -12.69 -10.35
N ASN A 121 10.98 -14.01 -10.45
CA ASN A 121 10.08 -14.89 -11.20
C ASN A 121 9.23 -15.79 -10.28
N ARG A 122 9.13 -15.46 -8.98
CA ARG A 122 8.36 -16.23 -7.99
C ARG A 122 7.25 -15.40 -7.39
N LEU A 123 6.11 -16.05 -7.19
CA LEU A 123 5.00 -15.50 -6.43
C LEU A 123 5.24 -15.77 -4.95
N TRP A 124 5.31 -14.70 -4.17
CA TRP A 124 5.39 -14.76 -2.73
C TRP A 124 4.05 -14.36 -2.12
N ILE A 125 3.75 -14.99 -0.99
CA ILE A 125 2.58 -14.70 -0.19
C ILE A 125 3.07 -14.37 1.21
N LEU A 126 2.60 -13.25 1.76
CA LEU A 126 2.71 -12.94 3.18
C LEU A 126 1.37 -13.18 3.85
N ASP A 127 1.33 -14.04 4.88
CA ASP A 127 0.21 -14.10 5.80
C ASP A 127 0.31 -12.94 6.81
N THR A 128 -0.64 -12.01 6.76
CA THR A 128 -0.63 -10.81 7.62
C THR A 128 -1.09 -11.05 9.05
N ILE A 129 -1.47 -12.28 9.40
CA ILE A 129 -1.76 -12.70 10.76
C ILE A 129 -0.51 -13.31 11.39
N THR A 130 0.16 -14.22 10.69
CA THR A 130 1.33 -14.95 11.22
C THR A 130 2.66 -14.26 10.93
N MET A 131 2.70 -13.32 9.96
CA MET A 131 3.91 -12.72 9.38
C MET A 131 4.82 -13.73 8.66
N GLU A 132 4.31 -14.89 8.27
CA GLU A 132 5.06 -15.92 7.56
C GLU A 132 4.96 -15.76 6.03
N PHE A 133 6.05 -16.11 5.34
CA PHE A 133 6.08 -16.13 3.88
C PHE A 133 5.90 -17.54 3.32
N HIS A 134 5.13 -17.65 2.24
CA HIS A 134 4.95 -18.85 1.45
C HIS A 134 5.32 -18.60 -0.01
N THR A 135 5.77 -19.65 -0.71
CA THR A 135 6.10 -19.60 -2.15
C THR A 135 5.31 -20.66 -2.89
N PHE A 136 4.89 -20.33 -4.12
CA PHE A 136 4.41 -21.31 -5.10
C PHE A 136 5.49 -21.63 -6.13
#